data_AF-A0A2N6B3W3-F1
#
_entry.id   AF-A0A2N6B3W3-F1
#
_cell.length_a   1.000
_cell.length_b   1.000
_cell.length_c   1.000
_cell.angle_alpha   90.00
_cell.angle_beta   90.00
_cell.angle_gamma   90.00
#
_symmetry.space_group_name_H-M   'P 1'
#
loop_
_entity.id
_entity.type
_entity.pdbx_description
1 polymer ?
#
loop_
_entity_poly.entity_id
_entity_poly.type
_entity_poly.pdbx_seq_one_letter_code
_entity_poly.pdbx_strand_id
1 'polypeptide(L)'
;MARATDTKSKTQTLSLRLDPKTRFALEFVSKLRRQSITTVVEDAIQARARETTVDGFPLTDVTQRIWLDYWDVRQGVREIRMLADSDIPSDFEDDERRTFIEAHIEFFSETNELKNPDLMNVEVLWHRLEHYIQIWRDNRQNDPWAAGYEMKKDLENAGLKTPKWPRETNSPPSPLRKKPMPARVDPDDESPF
;
A
#
# COMPACT_ATOMS: atom_id res chain seq x y z
N MET A 1 13.51 -35.18 11.69
CA MET A 1 12.74 -34.49 12.76
C MET A 1 12.15 -33.23 12.17
N ALA A 2 10.83 -33.19 11.96
CA ALA A 2 10.15 -32.03 11.37
C ALA A 2 9.65 -31.11 12.50
N ARG A 3 10.08 -29.83 12.47
CA ARG A 3 9.62 -28.79 13.38
C ARG A 3 8.32 -28.22 12.81
N ALA A 4 7.20 -28.52 13.46
CA ALA A 4 5.92 -27.89 13.14
C ALA A 4 6.03 -26.38 13.40
N THR A 5 5.80 -25.58 12.37
CA THR A 5 5.65 -24.14 12.48
C THR A 5 4.28 -23.84 13.06
N ASP A 6 4.27 -23.38 14.31
CA ASP A 6 3.10 -22.84 14.99
C ASP A 6 2.72 -21.50 14.33
N THR A 7 1.91 -21.52 13.27
CA THR A 7 1.28 -20.32 12.71
C THR A 7 0.00 -20.05 13.48
N LYS A 8 0.11 -19.83 14.80
CA LYS A 8 -0.97 -19.24 15.59
C LYS A 8 -1.15 -17.80 15.10
N SER A 9 -2.09 -17.57 14.21
CA SER A 9 -2.46 -16.22 13.80
C SER A 9 -2.84 -15.46 15.08
N LYS A 10 -2.09 -14.40 15.39
CA LYS A 10 -2.38 -13.57 16.56
C LYS A 10 -3.74 -12.92 16.31
N THR A 11 -4.75 -13.32 17.08
CA THR A 11 -6.05 -12.64 17.09
C THR A 11 -5.83 -11.16 17.41
N GLN A 12 -6.33 -10.27 16.56
CA GLN A 12 -6.25 -8.83 16.79
C GLN A 12 -7.53 -8.34 17.47
N THR A 13 -7.41 -7.38 18.39
CA THR A 13 -8.56 -6.78 19.07
C THR A 13 -9.08 -5.60 18.24
N LEU A 14 -10.36 -5.64 17.85
CA LEU A 14 -11.04 -4.55 17.15
C LEU A 14 -12.06 -3.88 18.09
N SER A 15 -11.92 -2.58 18.32
CA SER A 15 -12.85 -1.79 19.13
C SER A 15 -13.73 -0.92 18.24
N LEU A 16 -15.03 -1.21 18.18
CA LEU A 16 -16.01 -0.45 17.38
C LEU A 16 -17.01 0.28 18.28
N ARG A 17 -17.35 1.51 17.91
CA ARG A 17 -18.48 2.24 18.50
C ARG A 17 -19.71 1.98 17.65
N LEU A 18 -20.72 1.33 18.24
CA LEU A 18 -21.98 1.00 17.59
C LEU A 18 -23.11 1.74 18.29
N ASP A 19 -24.08 2.22 17.52
CA ASP A 19 -25.33 2.70 18.10
C ASP A 19 -26.10 1.53 18.76
N PRO A 20 -27.00 1.80 19.73
CA PRO A 20 -27.70 0.76 20.45
C PRO A 20 -28.51 -0.20 19.56
N LYS A 21 -29.07 0.28 18.44
CA LYS A 21 -29.90 -0.53 17.54
C LYS A 21 -29.03 -1.51 16.75
N THR A 22 -27.89 -1.07 16.24
CA THR A 22 -26.95 -1.95 15.53
C THR A 22 -26.35 -3.01 16.46
N ARG A 23 -26.02 -2.63 17.70
CA ARG A 23 -25.57 -3.59 18.71
C ARG A 23 -26.63 -4.67 18.97
N PHE A 24 -27.88 -4.28 19.20
CA PHE A 24 -28.97 -5.23 19.43
C PHE A 24 -29.19 -6.15 18.24
N ALA A 25 -29.15 -5.63 17.01
CA ALA A 25 -29.28 -6.45 15.80
C ALA A 25 -28.17 -7.51 15.72
N LEU A 26 -26.93 -7.15 16.04
CA LEU A 26 -25.79 -8.08 16.06
C LEU A 26 -25.97 -9.17 17.13
N GLU A 27 -26.41 -8.80 18.34
CA GLU A 27 -26.70 -9.75 19.43
C GLU A 27 -27.85 -10.71 19.05
N PHE A 28 -28.91 -10.19 18.41
CA PHE A 28 -30.04 -10.99 17.94
C PHE A 28 -29.62 -12.01 16.89
N VAL A 29 -28.84 -11.60 15.87
CA VAL A 29 -28.35 -12.51 14.82
C VAL A 29 -27.41 -13.57 15.41
N SER A 30 -26.51 -13.18 16.31
CA SER A 30 -25.61 -14.12 17.01
C SER A 30 -26.40 -15.20 17.76
N LYS A 31 -27.45 -14.82 18.51
CA LYS A 31 -28.31 -15.77 19.21
C LYS A 31 -29.06 -16.70 18.25
N LEU A 32 -29.63 -16.15 17.17
CA LEU A 32 -30.42 -16.93 16.20
C LEU A 32 -29.55 -17.94 15.45
N ARG A 33 -28.32 -17.54 15.07
CA ARG A 33 -27.35 -18.41 14.38
C ARG A 33 -26.56 -19.33 15.30
N ARG A 34 -26.67 -19.18 16.63
CA ARG A 34 -25.88 -19.89 17.64
C ARG A 34 -24.36 -19.77 17.41
N GLN A 35 -23.93 -18.60 16.95
CA GLN A 35 -22.53 -18.27 16.68
C GLN A 35 -22.08 -17.12 17.58
N SER A 36 -20.78 -16.99 17.82
CA SER A 36 -20.25 -15.85 18.56
C SER A 36 -20.46 -14.55 17.76
N ILE A 37 -20.56 -13.41 18.45
CA ILE A 37 -20.61 -12.10 17.79
C ILE A 37 -19.40 -11.91 16.86
N THR A 38 -18.21 -12.32 17.30
CA THR A 38 -16.97 -12.28 16.52
C THR A 38 -17.14 -13.02 15.19
N THR A 39 -17.65 -14.26 15.21
CA THR A 39 -17.88 -15.06 14.00
C THR A 39 -18.87 -14.39 13.06
N VAL A 40 -19.98 -13.86 13.59
CA VAL A 40 -20.98 -13.16 12.76
C VAL A 40 -20.38 -11.93 12.09
N VAL A 41 -19.54 -11.16 12.80
CA VAL A 41 -18.85 -9.99 12.24
C VAL A 41 -17.83 -10.41 11.19
N GLU A 42 -16.97 -11.39 11.48
CA GLU A 42 -15.98 -11.90 10.54
C GLU A 42 -16.63 -12.42 9.25
N ASP A 43 -17.68 -13.24 9.36
CA ASP A 43 -18.42 -13.75 8.21
C ASP A 43 -19.03 -12.62 7.38
N ALA A 44 -19.61 -11.61 8.04
CA ALA A 44 -20.20 -10.46 7.36
C ALA A 44 -19.15 -9.61 6.64
N ILE A 45 -18.01 -9.35 7.28
CA ILE A 45 -16.88 -8.61 6.68
C ILE A 45 -16.33 -9.40 5.49
N GLN A 46 -16.09 -10.71 5.64
CA GLN A 46 -15.57 -11.57 4.58
C GLN A 46 -16.51 -11.62 3.38
N ALA A 47 -17.83 -11.72 3.61
CA ALA A 47 -18.82 -11.67 2.54
C ALA A 47 -18.75 -10.34 1.79
N ARG A 48 -18.76 -9.21 2.50
CA ARG A 48 -18.68 -7.88 1.87
C ARG A 48 -17.34 -7.62 1.17
N ALA A 49 -16.23 -8.06 1.75
CA ALA A 49 -14.92 -7.89 1.15
C ALA A 49 -14.79 -8.66 -0.17
N ARG A 50 -15.39 -9.85 -0.28
CA ARG A 50 -15.42 -10.62 -1.55
C ARG A 50 -16.26 -9.97 -2.64
N GLU A 51 -17.28 -9.22 -2.25
CA GLU A 51 -18.15 -8.47 -3.17
C GLU A 51 -17.55 -7.11 -3.57
N THR A 52 -16.54 -6.64 -2.84
CA THR A 52 -15.92 -5.33 -3.09
C THR A 52 -14.79 -5.49 -4.09
N THR A 53 -14.98 -4.90 -5.27
CA THR A 53 -13.99 -4.91 -6.36
C THR A 53 -13.37 -3.54 -6.55
N VAL A 54 -12.11 -3.52 -6.98
CA VAL A 54 -11.46 -2.33 -7.52
C VAL A 54 -11.77 -2.30 -9.02
N ASP A 55 -12.66 -1.38 -9.41
CA ASP A 55 -13.08 -1.23 -10.80
C ASP A 55 -12.02 -0.44 -11.58
N GLY A 56 -11.36 -1.09 -12.54
CA GLY A 56 -10.49 -0.42 -13.50
C GLY A 56 -11.29 0.15 -14.68
N PHE A 57 -10.73 1.15 -15.38
CA PHE A 57 -11.30 1.61 -16.64
C PHE A 57 -11.45 0.43 -17.63
N PRO A 58 -12.61 0.28 -18.30
CA PRO A 58 -12.92 -0.90 -19.10
C PRO A 58 -12.22 -0.78 -20.45
N LEU A 59 -10.92 -1.04 -20.51
CA LEU A 59 -10.20 -1.07 -21.79
C LEU A 59 -9.91 -2.48 -22.30
N THR A 60 -9.95 -3.51 -21.45
CA THR A 60 -9.79 -4.91 -21.85
C THR A 60 -10.23 -5.83 -20.71
N ASP A 61 -10.31 -7.13 -20.99
CA ASP A 61 -10.66 -8.29 -20.14
C ASP A 61 -9.83 -8.41 -18.84
N VAL A 62 -9.86 -7.37 -18.01
CA VAL A 62 -9.13 -7.29 -16.74
C VAL A 62 -9.99 -7.94 -15.68
N THR A 63 -9.47 -9.01 -15.08
CA THR A 63 -10.00 -9.62 -13.88
C THR A 63 -10.23 -8.56 -12.81
N GLN A 64 -11.47 -8.46 -12.30
CA GLN A 64 -11.80 -7.57 -11.19
C GLN A 64 -10.91 -7.91 -10.00
N ARG A 65 -10.16 -6.91 -9.52
CA ARG A 65 -9.24 -7.07 -8.39
C ARG A 65 -10.01 -6.94 -7.09
N ILE A 66 -9.70 -7.80 -6.12
CA ILE A 66 -10.30 -7.83 -4.79
C ILE A 66 -9.20 -7.71 -3.73
N TRP A 67 -9.59 -7.55 -2.46
CA TRP A 67 -8.64 -7.40 -1.35
C TRP A 67 -7.58 -8.52 -1.26
N LEU A 68 -7.89 -9.73 -1.73
CA LEU A 68 -6.97 -10.87 -1.76
C LEU A 68 -5.78 -10.65 -2.70
N ASP A 69 -5.94 -9.87 -3.77
CA ASP A 69 -4.86 -9.57 -4.72
C ASP A 69 -3.78 -8.67 -4.09
N TYR A 70 -4.15 -7.91 -3.05
CA TYR A 70 -3.24 -7.04 -2.31
C TYR A 70 -2.70 -7.70 -1.05
N TRP A 71 -3.42 -8.68 -0.48
CA TRP A 71 -3.11 -9.28 0.81
C TRP A 71 -1.73 -9.95 0.87
N ASP A 72 -1.01 -9.66 1.96
CA ASP A 72 0.26 -10.28 2.35
C ASP A 72 0.37 -10.21 3.87
N VAL A 73 1.11 -11.14 4.49
CA VAL A 73 1.33 -11.14 5.95
C VAL A 73 2.12 -9.89 6.38
N ARG A 74 3.01 -9.39 5.51
CA ARG A 74 3.81 -8.18 5.75
C ARG A 74 2.98 -6.95 5.42
N GLN A 75 2.93 -6.02 6.36
CA GLN A 75 2.21 -4.75 6.18
C GLN A 75 2.75 -3.95 4.99
N GLY A 76 4.06 -3.80 4.88
CA GLY A 76 4.64 -3.00 3.81
C GLY A 76 4.40 -3.52 2.40
N VAL A 77 4.34 -4.84 2.25
CA VAL A 77 4.03 -5.44 0.95
C VAL A 77 2.59 -5.12 0.53
N ARG A 78 1.63 -5.16 1.47
CA ARG A 78 0.25 -4.77 1.21
C ARG A 78 0.14 -3.31 0.81
N GLU A 79 0.78 -2.43 1.56
CA GLU A 79 0.75 -0.99 1.32
C GLU A 79 1.40 -0.65 -0.02
N ILE A 80 2.58 -1.20 -0.36
CA ILE A 80 3.21 -1.00 -1.68
C ILE A 80 2.29 -1.46 -2.81
N ARG A 81 1.66 -2.64 -2.69
CA ARG A 81 0.75 -3.15 -3.73
C ARG A 81 -0.46 -2.23 -3.92
N MET A 82 -1.01 -1.70 -2.83
CA MET A 82 -2.10 -0.73 -2.92
C MET A 82 -1.62 0.58 -3.55
N LEU A 83 -0.45 1.08 -3.17
CA LEU A 83 0.16 2.28 -3.77
C LEU A 83 0.52 2.07 -5.25
N ALA A 84 0.79 0.84 -5.70
CA ALA A 84 1.05 0.52 -7.10
C ALA A 84 -0.20 0.51 -7.98
N ASP A 85 -1.39 0.46 -7.39
CA ASP A 85 -2.65 0.45 -8.11
C ASP A 85 -3.21 1.88 -8.25
N SER A 86 -3.32 2.36 -9.48
CA SER A 86 -3.87 3.68 -9.76
C SER A 86 -5.38 3.78 -9.53
N ASP A 87 -6.07 2.64 -9.49
CA ASP A 87 -7.52 2.58 -9.33
C ASP A 87 -7.93 2.60 -7.85
N ILE A 88 -6.96 2.45 -6.93
CA ILE A 88 -7.18 2.65 -5.49
C ILE A 88 -7.07 4.15 -5.17
N PRO A 89 -8.10 4.75 -4.54
CA PRO A 89 -8.03 6.13 -4.06
C PRO A 89 -6.84 6.31 -3.11
N SER A 90 -6.00 7.30 -3.39
CA SER A 90 -4.87 7.70 -2.53
C SER A 90 -5.17 9.03 -1.89
N ASP A 91 -4.67 9.22 -0.66
CA ASP A 91 -4.62 10.52 -0.01
C ASP A 91 -3.24 11.18 -0.15
N PHE A 92 -3.04 12.32 0.52
CA PHE A 92 -1.79 13.06 0.46
C PHE A 92 -0.60 12.27 1.04
N GLU A 93 -0.80 11.53 2.13
CA GLU A 93 0.27 10.74 2.75
C GLU A 93 0.64 9.56 1.85
N ASP A 94 -0.35 8.90 1.25
CA ASP A 94 -0.14 7.83 0.29
C ASP A 94 0.65 8.30 -0.93
N ASP A 95 0.33 9.48 -1.47
CA ASP A 95 1.07 10.06 -2.59
C ASP A 95 2.52 10.43 -2.22
N GLU A 96 2.75 10.93 -1.01
CA GLU A 96 4.10 11.20 -0.50
C GLU A 96 4.91 9.90 -0.33
N ARG A 97 4.31 8.87 0.31
CA ARG A 97 4.91 7.54 0.45
C ARG A 97 5.24 6.92 -0.91
N ARG A 98 4.29 6.97 -1.86
CA ARG A 98 4.49 6.50 -3.24
C ARG A 98 5.68 7.20 -3.89
N THR A 99 5.74 8.53 -3.80
CA THR A 99 6.83 9.32 -4.40
C THR A 99 8.18 8.96 -3.78
N PHE A 100 8.24 8.78 -2.46
CA PHE A 100 9.45 8.36 -1.76
C PHE A 100 9.91 6.97 -2.22
N ILE A 101 8.99 6.00 -2.28
CA ILE A 101 9.30 4.62 -2.69
C ILE A 101 9.76 4.59 -4.16
N GLU A 102 9.12 5.32 -5.07
CA GLU A 102 9.53 5.43 -6.47
C GLU A 102 10.94 6.03 -6.62
N ALA A 103 11.25 7.05 -5.82
CA ALA A 103 12.58 7.65 -5.80
C ALA A 103 13.65 6.64 -5.36
N HIS A 104 13.30 5.65 -4.53
CA HIS A 104 14.19 4.65 -3.93
C HIS A 104 13.82 3.21 -4.31
N ILE A 105 13.24 3.00 -5.49
CA ILE A 105 12.56 1.74 -5.84
C ILE A 105 13.46 0.50 -5.72
N GLU A 106 14.78 0.64 -5.87
CA GLU A 106 15.78 -0.41 -5.71
C GLU A 106 15.80 -1.05 -4.31
N PHE A 107 15.37 -0.31 -3.29
CA PHE A 107 15.25 -0.82 -1.92
C PHE A 107 13.96 -1.59 -1.71
N PHE A 108 12.94 -1.34 -2.53
CA PHE A 108 11.58 -1.82 -2.31
C PHE A 108 11.10 -2.80 -3.38
N SER A 109 11.83 -2.99 -4.49
CA SER A 109 11.41 -3.80 -5.64
C SER A 109 12.54 -4.66 -6.19
N GLU A 110 12.21 -5.89 -6.59
CA GLU A 110 13.16 -6.79 -7.26
C GLU A 110 13.41 -6.37 -8.72
N THR A 111 12.43 -5.73 -9.37
CA THR A 111 12.44 -5.41 -10.80
C THR A 111 12.44 -3.91 -11.09
N ASN A 112 12.65 -3.05 -10.08
CA ASN A 112 12.46 -1.61 -10.16
C ASN A 112 11.04 -1.18 -10.57
N GLU A 113 10.04 -2.01 -10.27
CA GLU A 113 8.62 -1.73 -10.47
C GLU A 113 7.86 -1.88 -9.15
N LEU A 114 6.96 -0.94 -8.87
CA LEU A 114 6.20 -0.91 -7.61
C LEU A 114 5.29 -2.15 -7.44
N LYS A 115 4.95 -2.84 -8.53
CA LYS A 115 4.13 -4.06 -8.53
C LYS A 115 4.85 -5.30 -7.99
N ASN A 116 6.18 -5.31 -7.97
CA ASN A 116 7.00 -6.46 -7.57
C ASN A 116 7.83 -6.11 -6.32
N PRO A 117 7.21 -5.97 -5.14
CA PRO A 117 7.93 -5.58 -3.94
C PRO A 117 8.94 -6.64 -3.50
N ASP A 118 10.17 -6.23 -3.15
CA ASP A 118 11.17 -7.09 -2.52
C ASP A 118 10.73 -7.40 -1.09
N LEU A 119 10.25 -8.61 -0.93
CA LEU A 119 9.63 -9.11 0.27
C LEU A 119 10.50 -8.98 1.53
N MET A 120 11.81 -9.20 1.42
CA MET A 120 12.72 -9.21 2.57
C MET A 120 13.17 -7.79 2.91
N ASN A 121 13.51 -7.00 1.90
CA ASN A 121 13.93 -5.61 2.13
C ASN A 121 12.78 -4.79 2.69
N VAL A 122 11.57 -4.95 2.14
CA VAL A 122 10.37 -4.26 2.62
C VAL A 122 10.11 -4.59 4.09
N GLU A 123 10.22 -5.86 4.50
CA GLU A 123 9.98 -6.25 5.90
C GLU A 123 10.95 -5.56 6.88
N VAL A 124 12.22 -5.43 6.52
CA VAL A 124 13.22 -4.74 7.36
C VAL A 124 13.00 -3.23 7.39
N LEU A 125 12.76 -2.62 6.23
CA LEU A 125 12.69 -1.17 6.09
C LEU A 125 11.35 -0.59 6.58
N TRP A 126 10.24 -1.34 6.50
CA TRP A 126 8.90 -0.78 6.76
C TRP A 126 8.75 -0.21 8.17
N HIS A 127 9.39 -0.83 9.16
CA HIS A 127 9.33 -0.39 10.56
C HIS A 127 9.90 1.01 10.80
N ARG A 128 10.73 1.51 9.87
CA ARG A 128 11.36 2.84 9.94
C ARG A 128 11.03 3.70 8.72
N LEU A 129 9.99 3.35 7.96
CA LEU A 129 9.65 4.04 6.71
C LEU A 129 9.47 5.55 6.91
N GLU A 130 8.69 5.94 7.92
CA GLU A 130 8.41 7.35 8.23
C GLU A 130 9.68 8.14 8.58
N HIS A 131 10.66 7.48 9.21
CA HIS A 131 11.96 8.09 9.51
C HIS A 131 12.76 8.36 8.22
N TYR A 132 12.76 7.43 7.26
CA TYR A 132 13.44 7.65 5.97
C TYR A 132 12.74 8.72 5.13
N ILE A 133 11.41 8.77 5.14
CA ILE A 133 10.63 9.82 4.49
C ILE A 133 11.00 11.19 5.07
N GLN A 134 11.11 11.29 6.40
CA GLN A 134 11.53 12.53 7.06
C GLN A 134 12.93 12.97 6.63
N ILE A 135 13.91 12.05 6.59
CA ILE A 135 15.27 12.36 6.12
C ILE A 135 15.26 12.83 4.67
N TRP A 136 14.50 12.14 3.82
CA TRP A 136 14.38 12.50 2.42
C TRP A 136 13.76 13.88 2.25
N ARG A 137 12.73 14.20 3.03
CA ARG A 137 12.07 15.51 3.05
C ARG A 137 13.04 16.61 3.47
N ASP A 138 13.79 16.41 4.55
CA ASP A 138 14.70 17.40 5.12
C ASP A 138 15.93 17.62 4.24
N ASN A 139 16.41 16.58 3.56
CA ASN A 139 17.63 16.63 2.75
C ASN A 139 17.37 16.72 1.25
N ARG A 140 16.12 16.81 0.79
CA ARG A 140 15.75 16.73 -0.63
C ARG A 140 16.53 17.70 -1.53
N GLN A 141 16.87 18.88 -1.01
CA GLN A 141 17.60 19.92 -1.75
C GLN A 141 19.12 19.82 -1.63
N ASN A 142 19.63 19.31 -0.50
CA ASN A 142 21.06 19.33 -0.16
C ASN A 142 21.72 17.98 -0.44
N ASP A 143 21.09 16.89 -0.02
CA ASP A 143 21.52 15.52 -0.24
C ASP A 143 20.30 14.62 -0.50
N PRO A 144 19.83 14.53 -1.75
CA PRO A 144 18.68 13.71 -2.11
C PRO A 144 18.91 12.21 -1.88
N TRP A 145 20.16 11.79 -1.62
CA TRP A 145 20.53 10.39 -1.45
C TRP A 145 20.65 9.97 0.03
N ALA A 146 20.57 10.92 0.98
CA ALA A 146 20.74 10.71 2.41
C ALA A 146 19.89 9.55 2.96
N ALA A 147 18.59 9.52 2.61
CA ALA A 147 17.68 8.47 3.05
C ALA A 147 18.10 7.08 2.54
N GLY A 148 18.55 7.00 1.29
CA GLY A 148 19.03 5.74 0.71
C GLY A 148 20.31 5.22 1.36
N TYR A 149 21.23 6.09 1.81
CA TYR A 149 22.40 5.66 2.59
C TYR A 149 21.99 5.04 3.93
N GLU A 150 20.97 5.60 4.59
CA GLU A 150 20.49 5.05 5.85
C GLU A 150 19.74 3.72 5.65
N MET A 151 18.88 3.63 4.63
CA MET A 151 18.23 2.36 4.26
C MET A 151 19.24 1.27 3.94
N LYS A 152 20.31 1.62 3.21
CA LYS A 152 21.40 0.70 2.91
C LYS A 152 22.06 0.17 4.18
N LYS A 153 22.39 1.06 5.12
CA LYS A 153 22.99 0.69 6.40
C LYS A 153 22.10 -0.28 7.19
N ASP A 154 20.79 -0.05 7.19
CA ASP A 154 19.84 -0.91 7.92
C ASP A 154 19.69 -2.29 7.26
N LEU A 155 19.71 -2.37 5.94
CA LEU A 155 19.75 -3.66 5.23
C LEU A 155 21.06 -4.42 5.49
N GLU A 156 22.21 -3.73 5.50
CA GLU A 156 23.51 -4.35 5.84
C GLU A 156 23.51 -4.91 7.27
N ASN A 157 22.97 -4.14 8.23
CA ASN A 157 22.85 -4.57 9.62
C ASN A 157 21.92 -5.79 9.76
N ALA A 158 20.92 -5.92 8.90
CA ALA A 158 20.04 -7.08 8.83
C ALA A 158 20.67 -8.28 8.08
N GLY A 159 21.86 -8.12 7.51
CA GLY A 159 22.54 -9.16 6.72
C GLY A 159 21.93 -9.38 5.33
N LEU A 160 21.17 -8.41 4.82
CA LEU A 160 20.53 -8.47 3.50
C LEU A 160 21.42 -7.88 2.41
N LYS A 161 21.20 -8.33 1.17
CA LYS A 161 21.91 -7.82 0.01
C LYS A 161 21.40 -6.42 -0.30
N THR A 162 22.28 -5.43 -0.25
CA THR A 162 21.92 -4.06 -0.58
C THR A 162 21.98 -3.76 -2.07
N PRO A 163 21.09 -2.89 -2.58
CA PRO A 163 21.20 -2.39 -3.94
C PRO A 163 22.45 -1.54 -4.13
N LYS A 164 22.89 -1.40 -5.38
CA LYS A 164 23.92 -0.42 -5.77
C LYS A 164 23.27 0.96 -5.74
N TRP A 165 23.70 1.80 -4.80
CA TRP A 165 23.12 3.11 -4.53
C TRP A 165 24.21 4.16 -4.25
N PRO A 166 24.12 5.40 -4.76
CA PRO A 166 23.11 5.95 -5.69
C PRO A 166 23.10 5.27 -7.07
N ARG A 167 22.05 5.48 -7.87
CA ARG A 167 22.01 5.00 -9.27
C ARG A 167 23.21 5.56 -10.02
N GLU A 168 23.93 4.73 -10.77
CA GLU A 168 25.05 5.18 -11.62
C GLU A 168 24.57 6.10 -12.77
N THR A 169 23.25 6.27 -12.94
CA THR A 169 22.67 7.27 -13.82
C THR A 169 22.72 8.66 -13.17
N ASN A 170 23.53 9.55 -13.76
CA ASN A 170 23.70 10.97 -13.46
C ASN A 170 22.40 11.81 -13.61
N SER A 171 21.29 11.41 -13.00
CA SER A 171 20.08 12.22 -12.97
C SER A 171 19.47 12.16 -11.57
N PRO A 172 19.36 13.30 -10.87
CA PRO A 172 18.68 13.34 -9.58
C PRO A 172 17.25 12.80 -9.73
N PRO A 173 16.65 12.25 -8.67
CA PRO A 173 15.28 11.73 -8.70
C PRO A 173 14.37 12.78 -9.33
N SER A 174 13.69 12.39 -10.41
CA SER A 174 13.03 13.32 -11.33
C SER A 174 12.03 14.20 -10.57
N PRO A 175 12.13 15.54 -10.66
CA PRO A 175 11.11 16.39 -10.09
C PRO A 175 9.80 16.17 -10.85
N LEU A 176 8.82 15.58 -10.15
CA LEU A 176 7.38 15.53 -10.45
C LEU A 176 7.03 15.79 -11.93
N ARG A 177 6.73 14.72 -12.67
CA ARG A 177 5.91 14.84 -13.88
C ARG A 177 4.56 15.43 -13.43
N LYS A 178 4.38 16.75 -13.60
CA LYS A 178 3.06 17.37 -13.53
C LYS A 178 2.18 16.56 -14.50
N LYS A 179 1.16 15.88 -13.98
CA LYS A 179 0.10 15.32 -14.83
C LYS A 179 -0.35 16.45 -15.75
N PRO A 180 -0.38 16.27 -17.08
CA PRO A 180 -0.91 17.32 -17.96
C PRO A 180 -2.33 17.60 -17.49
N MET A 181 -2.59 18.86 -17.14
CA MET A 181 -3.94 19.35 -16.95
C MET A 181 -4.76 18.92 -18.17
N PRO A 182 -5.96 18.33 -17.99
CA PRO A 182 -6.85 18.18 -19.13
C PRO A 182 -7.05 19.57 -19.73
N ALA A 183 -6.85 19.67 -21.05
CA ALA A 183 -7.06 20.91 -21.78
C ALA A 183 -8.44 21.44 -21.41
N ARG A 184 -8.48 22.69 -20.95
CA ARG A 184 -9.72 23.42 -20.73
C ARG A 184 -10.40 23.48 -22.11
N VAL A 185 -11.48 22.72 -22.28
CA VAL A 185 -12.34 22.87 -23.45
C VAL A 185 -13.07 24.20 -23.22
N ASP A 186 -12.71 25.21 -24.01
CA ASP A 186 -13.39 26.50 -24.00
C ASP A 186 -14.86 26.27 -24.42
N PRO A 187 -15.85 26.68 -23.62
CA PRO A 187 -17.28 26.43 -23.89
C PRO A 187 -17.90 27.38 -24.93
N ASP A 188 -17.11 28.06 -25.75
CA ASP A 188 -17.58 29.15 -26.63
C ASP A 188 -17.52 28.85 -28.15
N ASP A 189 -17.34 27.59 -28.57
CA ASP A 189 -17.15 27.26 -30.00
C ASP A 189 -18.15 26.24 -30.57
N GLU A 190 -19.42 26.33 -30.17
CA GLU A 190 -20.53 25.71 -30.94
C GLU A 190 -21.79 26.59 -30.98
N SER A 191 -21.72 27.65 -31.79
CA SER A 191 -22.84 28.23 -32.56
C SER A 191 -22.22 29.12 -33.65
N PRO A 192 -22.35 28.79 -34.95
CA PRO A 192 -23.57 29.19 -35.69
C PRO A 192 -23.97 28.28 -36.87
N PHE A 193 -25.27 27.96 -36.96
CA PHE A 193 -26.22 28.27 -38.06
C PHE A 193 -27.52 27.47 -37.87
#